data_AF-A0A526QPC6-F1
#
_entry.id   AF-A0A526QPC6-F1
#
_cell.length_a   1.000
_cell.length_b   1.000
_cell.length_c   1.000
_cell.angle_alpha   90.00
_cell.angle_beta   90.00
_cell.angle_gamma   90.00
#
_symmetry.space_group_name_H-M   'P 1'
#
loop_
_entity.id
_entity.type
_entity.pdbx_description
1 polymer ?
#
loop_
_entity_poly.entity_id
_entity_poly.type
_entity_poly.pdbx_seq_one_letter_code
_entity_poly.pdbx_strand_id
1 'polypeptide(L)'
;FEDPSDSSISCRQTGPITIGDIDMGESGEEVFKQGISLIWKKQVVNRIYDKKNETLIYLSHSRQVQNGSAKMSVTTIPLYGQNVVWTKGKPQ
;
A
#
# COMPACT_ATOMS: atom_id res chain seq x y z
N PHE A 1 -1.53 26.97 -2.67
CA PHE A 1 -1.95 26.10 -1.56
C PHE A 1 -1.27 24.76 -1.75
N GLU A 2 -0.63 24.24 -0.71
CA GLU A 2 0.02 22.92 -0.72
C GLU A 2 -0.57 22.15 0.45
N ASP A 3 -1.13 20.97 0.18
CA ASP A 3 -1.68 20.12 1.23
C ASP A 3 -0.52 19.67 2.13
N PRO A 4 -0.59 19.80 3.47
CA PRO A 4 0.41 19.22 4.35
C PRO A 4 0.59 17.73 4.05
N SER A 5 1.80 17.20 4.24
CA SER A 5 2.12 15.79 3.99
C SER A 5 1.43 14.80 4.96
N ASP A 6 0.37 15.21 5.63
CA ASP A 6 -0.38 14.42 6.60
C ASP A 6 -1.20 13.36 5.86
N SER A 7 -0.57 12.20 5.63
CA SER A 7 -1.25 11.04 5.08
C SER A 7 -1.90 10.23 6.20
N SER A 8 -3.14 9.78 5.99
CA SER A 8 -3.82 8.82 6.84
C SER A 8 -4.51 7.79 5.96
N ILE A 9 -4.36 6.51 6.30
CA ILE A 9 -5.00 5.41 5.58
C ILE A 9 -5.60 4.41 6.56
N SER A 10 -6.79 3.90 6.22
CA SER A 10 -7.41 2.77 6.90
C SER A 10 -7.98 1.83 5.85
N CYS A 11 -7.40 0.64 5.75
CA CYS A 11 -7.93 -0.41 4.90
C CYS A 11 -8.71 -1.38 5.79
N ARG A 12 -9.87 -1.82 5.31
CA ARG A 12 -10.70 -2.82 5.98
C ARG A 12 -11.16 -3.83 4.96
N GLN A 13 -11.04 -5.11 5.29
CA GLN A 13 -11.65 -6.16 4.51
C GLN A 13 -13.17 -6.11 4.70
N THR A 14 -13.89 -5.98 3.60
CA THR A 14 -15.37 -5.93 3.60
C THR A 14 -16.01 -7.17 2.97
N GLY A 15 -15.20 -8.12 2.50
CA GLY A 15 -15.65 -9.36 1.85
C GLY A 15 -14.51 -10.33 1.56
N PRO A 16 -14.75 -11.40 0.78
CA PRO A 16 -13.72 -12.33 0.33
C PRO A 16 -12.60 -11.62 -0.43
N ILE A 17 -11.36 -12.09 -0.29
CA ILE A 17 -10.19 -11.49 -0.92
C ILE A 17 -9.78 -12.34 -2.12
N THR A 18 -9.57 -11.70 -3.27
CA THR A 18 -8.92 -12.33 -4.43
C THR A 18 -7.59 -11.62 -4.70
N ILE A 19 -6.49 -12.38 -4.65
CA ILE A 19 -5.15 -11.88 -4.92
C ILE A 19 -4.76 -12.24 -6.35
N GLY A 20 -4.49 -11.18 -7.10
CA GLY A 20 -4.05 -11.18 -8.49
C GLY A 20 -2.59 -11.59 -8.66
N ASP A 21 -2.05 -11.16 -9.79
CA ASP A 21 -0.61 -11.05 -9.98
C ASP A 21 -0.15 -9.76 -9.30
N ILE A 22 0.52 -9.88 -8.16
CA ILE A 22 1.01 -8.75 -7.35
C ILE A 22 2.54 -8.79 -7.27
N ASP A 23 3.17 -7.63 -7.14
CA ASP A 23 4.62 -7.56 -6.94
C ASP A 23 5.02 -8.16 -5.57
N MET A 24 5.99 -9.08 -5.60
CA MET A 24 6.54 -9.77 -4.43
C MET A 24 7.86 -9.17 -3.94
N GLY A 25 8.35 -8.11 -4.58
CA GLY A 25 9.55 -7.39 -4.19
C GLY A 25 9.38 -6.64 -2.87
N GLU A 26 10.50 -6.31 -2.23
CA GLU A 26 10.52 -5.66 -0.91
C GLU A 26 9.82 -4.28 -0.89
N SER A 27 9.79 -3.59 -2.02
CA SER A 27 9.11 -2.29 -2.16
C SER A 27 7.60 -2.41 -2.42
N GLY A 28 7.13 -3.63 -2.70
CA GLY A 28 5.76 -3.89 -3.14
C GLY A 28 5.38 -3.12 -4.41
N GLU A 29 4.08 -2.99 -4.63
CA GLU A 29 3.50 -2.34 -5.81
C GLU A 29 2.82 -1.01 -5.46
N GLU A 30 2.85 -0.03 -6.37
CA GLU A 30 2.10 1.22 -6.26
C GLU A 30 0.63 0.96 -6.62
N VAL A 31 -0.27 0.94 -5.61
CA VAL A 31 -1.71 0.69 -5.81
C VAL A 31 -2.53 1.97 -5.90
N PHE A 32 -1.96 3.11 -5.50
CA PHE A 32 -2.61 4.41 -5.58
C PHE A 32 -1.58 5.53 -5.72
N LYS A 33 -1.93 6.55 -6.49
CA LYS A 33 -1.13 7.77 -6.64
C LYS A 33 -1.97 8.96 -7.02
N GLN A 34 -1.76 10.07 -6.31
CA GLN A 34 -2.43 11.34 -6.57
C GLN A 34 -1.49 12.52 -6.36
N GLY A 35 -1.59 13.55 -7.20
CA GLY A 35 -0.89 14.82 -7.00
C GLY A 35 -1.54 15.62 -5.88
N ILE A 36 -0.74 16.11 -4.92
CA ILE A 36 -1.21 16.93 -3.78
C ILE A 36 -0.63 18.35 -3.78
N SER A 37 0.18 18.70 -4.79
CA SER A 37 0.66 20.07 -5.00
C SER A 37 0.82 20.42 -6.47
N LEU A 38 0.91 21.73 -6.75
CA LEU A 38 0.95 22.25 -8.12
C LEU A 38 2.20 21.86 -8.92
N ILE A 39 3.30 21.50 -8.22
CA ILE A 39 4.59 21.38 -8.89
C ILE A 39 5.20 19.97 -8.74
N TRP A 40 5.32 19.38 -7.54
CA TRP A 40 6.12 18.14 -7.39
C TRP A 40 5.72 17.14 -6.29
N LYS A 41 4.67 17.37 -5.50
CA LYS A 41 4.28 16.43 -4.43
C LYS A 41 3.20 15.46 -4.87
N LYS A 42 3.41 14.18 -4.55
CA LYS A 42 2.48 13.10 -4.81
C LYS A 42 2.23 12.31 -3.52
N GLN A 43 0.97 12.00 -3.24
CA GLN A 43 0.61 10.96 -2.29
C GLN A 43 0.64 9.62 -3.02
N VAL A 44 1.27 8.62 -2.41
CA VAL A 44 1.47 7.28 -2.95
C VAL A 44 1.05 6.26 -1.90
N VAL A 45 0.40 5.18 -2.33
CA VAL A 45 0.19 3.99 -1.48
C VAL A 45 0.87 2.79 -2.12
N ASN A 46 1.78 2.18 -1.38
CA ASN A 46 2.39 0.92 -1.75
C ASN A 46 1.69 -0.23 -1.04
N ARG A 47 1.37 -1.30 -1.76
CA ARG A 47 0.93 -2.58 -1.20
C ARG A 47 2.11 -3.54 -1.22
N ILE A 48 2.47 -4.05 -0.04
CA ILE A 48 3.56 -5.00 0.15
C ILE A 48 2.95 -6.29 0.70
N TYR A 49 3.33 -7.42 0.12
CA TYR A 49 2.95 -8.72 0.68
C TYR A 49 4.02 -9.20 1.67
N ASP A 50 3.70 -9.17 2.95
CA ASP A 50 4.50 -9.84 3.98
C ASP A 50 4.17 -11.33 3.96
N LYS A 51 4.98 -12.05 3.20
CA LYS A 51 4.86 -13.50 3.03
C LYS A 51 5.02 -14.26 4.34
N LYS A 52 5.88 -13.80 5.25
CA LYS A 52 6.15 -14.49 6.52
C LYS A 52 4.92 -14.47 7.43
N ASN A 53 4.22 -13.33 7.46
CA ASN A 53 3.06 -13.12 8.32
C ASN A 53 1.73 -13.22 7.57
N GLU A 54 1.75 -13.68 6.31
CA GLU A 54 0.57 -13.74 5.44
C GLU A 54 -0.30 -12.48 5.51
N THR A 55 0.30 -11.32 5.27
CA THR A 55 -0.37 -10.03 5.51
C THR A 55 -0.12 -9.07 4.35
N LEU A 56 -1.15 -8.36 3.92
CA LEU A 56 -0.99 -7.21 3.01
C LEU A 56 -0.76 -5.96 3.83
N ILE A 57 0.39 -5.32 3.64
CA ILE A 57 0.75 -4.05 4.24
C ILE A 57 0.48 -2.94 3.23
N TYR A 58 -0.26 -1.92 3.62
CA TYR A 58 -0.48 -0.72 2.81
C TYR A 58 0.24 0.45 3.46
N LEU A 59 1.23 1.00 2.75
CA LEU A 59 2.05 2.10 3.18
C LEU A 59 1.71 3.37 2.39
N SER A 60 1.06 4.32 3.04
CA SER A 60 0.81 5.66 2.49
C SER A 60 1.95 6.60 2.84
N HIS A 61 2.49 7.29 1.84
CA HIS A 61 3.54 8.28 2.04
C HIS A 61 3.54 9.34 0.93
N SER A 62 4.14 10.49 1.23
CA SER A 62 4.38 11.54 0.23
C SER A 62 5.71 11.36 -0.49
N ARG A 63 5.75 11.59 -1.79
CA ARG A 63 6.99 11.63 -2.59
C ARG A 63 7.22 13.06 -3.08
N GLN A 64 8.37 13.63 -2.74
CA GLN A 64 8.87 14.89 -3.28
C GLN A 64 10.24 14.66 -3.93
N VAL A 65 10.56 15.43 -4.97
CA VAL A 65 11.80 15.29 -5.74
C VAL A 65 13.06 15.56 -4.91
N GLN A 66 12.96 16.39 -3.86
CA GLN A 66 14.11 16.83 -3.07
C GLN A 66 14.21 16.21 -1.66
N ASN A 67 13.09 15.78 -1.06
CA ASN A 67 13.06 15.25 0.31
C ASN A 67 12.15 14.01 0.37
N GLY A 68 12.55 12.99 1.14
CA GLY A 68 11.68 11.88 1.49
C GLY A 68 10.44 12.35 2.28
N SER A 69 9.43 11.49 2.43
CA SER A 69 8.25 11.83 3.23
C SER A 69 8.60 11.89 4.72
N ALA A 70 8.37 13.04 5.35
CA ALA A 70 8.47 13.18 6.81
C ALA A 70 7.29 12.54 7.57
N LYS A 71 6.21 12.15 6.88
CA LYS A 71 4.93 11.71 7.47
C LYS A 71 4.34 10.54 6.68
N MET A 72 4.39 9.36 7.27
CA MET A 72 3.94 8.09 6.69
C MET A 72 2.77 7.54 7.51
N SER A 73 1.90 6.77 6.86
CA SER A 73 0.81 6.05 7.51
C SER A 73 0.75 4.62 7.00
N VAL A 74 0.45 3.67 7.89
CA VAL A 74 0.44 2.24 7.59
C VAL A 74 -0.85 1.59 8.10
N THR A 75 -1.36 0.64 7.32
CA THR A 75 -2.48 -0.22 7.70
C THR A 75 -2.25 -1.62 7.14
N THR A 76 -2.84 -2.63 7.75
CA THR A 76 -2.61 -4.03 7.39
C THR A 76 -3.91 -4.80 7.23
N ILE A 77 -3.94 -5.73 6.28
CA ILE A 77 -5.01 -6.71 6.09
C ILE A 77 -4.38 -8.10 6.27
N PRO A 78 -4.64 -8.79 7.40
CA PRO A 78 -4.18 -10.15 7.59
C PRO A 78 -4.93 -11.07 6.62
N LEU A 79 -4.22 -11.99 5.96
CA LEU A 79 -4.80 -13.02 5.10
C LEU A 79 -5.04 -14.33 5.85
N TYR A 80 -4.34 -14.54 6.97
CA TYR A 80 -4.54 -15.69 7.84
C TYR A 80 -5.99 -15.75 8.35
N GLY A 81 -6.60 -16.94 8.26
CA GLY A 81 -7.98 -17.17 8.69
C GLY A 81 -9.04 -16.51 7.81
N GLN A 82 -8.66 -15.88 6.69
CA GLN A 82 -9.58 -15.29 5.72
C GLN A 82 -9.85 -16.23 4.55
N ASN A 83 -10.99 -16.03 3.87
CA ASN A 83 -11.24 -16.67 2.58
C ASN A 83 -10.49 -15.91 1.49
N VAL A 84 -9.31 -16.42 1.12
CA VAL A 84 -8.39 -15.81 0.15
C VAL A 84 -8.20 -16.72 -1.06
N VAL A 85 -8.50 -16.19 -2.25
CA VAL A 85 -8.27 -16.87 -3.52
C VAL A 85 -7.05 -16.28 -4.21
N TRP A 86 -6.05 -17.10 -4.51
CA TRP A 86 -4.86 -16.68 -5.27
C TRP A 86 -5.00 -17.09 -6.74
N THR A 87 -5.12 -16.12 -7.64
CA THR A 87 -5.36 -16.38 -9.08
C THR A 87 -4.16 -17.00 -9.81
N LYS A 88 -2.95 -16.82 -9.28
CA LYS A 88 -1.69 -17.37 -9.80
C LYS A 88 -1.08 -18.44 -8.88
N GLY A 89 -1.86 -18.92 -7.91
CA GLY A 89 -1.36 -19.75 -6.81
C GLY A 89 -0.71 -18.90 -5.71
N LYS A 90 -0.76 -19.41 -4.48
CA LYS A 90 -0.13 -18.75 -3.34
C LYS A 90 1.39 -18.91 -3.45
N PRO A 91 2.18 -17.83 -3.34
CA PRO A 91 3.64 -17.93 -3.37
C PRO A 91 4.13 -18.81 -2.20
N GLN A 92 4.95 -19.83 -2.54
CA GLN A 92 5.66 -20.68 -1.59
C GLN A 92 6.78 -19.92 -0.93
#